data_AF-A0A6N7JPT4-F1
#
_entry.id   AF-A0A6N7JPT4-F1
#
_cell.length_a   1.000
_cell.length_b   1.000
_cell.length_c   1.000
_cell.angle_alpha   90.00
_cell.angle_beta   90.00
_cell.angle_gamma   90.00
#
_symmetry.space_group_name_H-M   'P 1'
#
loop_
_entity.id
_entity.type
_entity.pdbx_description
1 polymer ?
#
loop_
_entity_poly.entity_id
_entity_poly.type
_entity_poly.pdbx_seq_one_letter_code
_entity_poly.pdbx_strand_id
1 'polypeptide(L)'
;MSRSIEGVSNWMHMFRWIVKLIRDEYGVDEKILTRTAALETDCGLSIEQVEEVLEIISESFEVRFPNGTLDEVLKLEELCMLAAWLRGLFKKPEFLSADFEDRCRSMNALAGA
;
A
#
# COMPACT_ATOMS: atom_id res chain seq x y z
N MET A 1 -17.45 1.05 -3.23
CA MET A 1 -17.53 -0.12 -4.13
C MET A 1 -16.13 -0.71 -4.19
N SER A 2 -15.94 -1.97 -3.80
CA SER A 2 -14.62 -2.61 -3.83
C SER A 2 -14.13 -2.77 -5.28
N ARG A 3 -12.92 -2.30 -5.58
CA ARG A 3 -12.31 -2.43 -6.91
C ARG A 3 -11.90 -3.89 -7.16
N SER A 4 -11.97 -4.35 -8.41
CA SER A 4 -11.53 -5.71 -8.74
C SER A 4 -10.02 -5.85 -8.49
N ILE A 5 -9.65 -6.91 -7.77
CA ILE A 5 -8.26 -7.32 -7.53
C ILE A 5 -7.84 -8.50 -8.41
N GLU A 6 -8.66 -8.83 -9.42
CA GLU A 6 -8.40 -9.95 -10.32
C GLU A 6 -7.02 -9.80 -10.99
N GLY A 7 -6.23 -10.87 -10.95
CA GLY A 7 -4.88 -10.89 -11.51
C GLY A 7 -3.79 -10.35 -10.58
N VAL A 8 -4.11 -9.83 -9.38
CA VAL A 8 -3.09 -9.43 -8.41
C VAL A 8 -2.57 -10.65 -7.65
N SER A 9 -1.38 -11.13 -8.02
CA SER A 9 -0.80 -12.37 -7.48
C SER A 9 0.62 -12.22 -6.93
N ASN A 10 1.20 -11.02 -7.03
CA ASN A 10 2.52 -10.70 -6.50
C ASN A 10 2.65 -9.18 -6.28
N TRP A 11 3.75 -8.78 -5.63
CA TRP A 11 4.04 -7.37 -5.32
C TRP A 11 4.06 -6.44 -6.55
N MET A 12 4.53 -6.90 -7.72
CA MET A 12 4.55 -6.06 -8.92
C MET A 12 3.15 -5.83 -9.48
N HIS A 13 2.26 -6.83 -9.37
CA HIS A 13 0.86 -6.66 -9.74
C HIS A 13 0.15 -5.70 -8.76
N MET A 14 0.47 -5.81 -7.46
CA MET A 14 0.00 -4.87 -6.43
C MET A 14 0.47 -3.44 -6.75
N PHE A 15 1.74 -3.28 -7.12
CA PHE A 15 2.30 -1.98 -7.53
C PHE A 15 1.52 -1.37 -8.70
N ARG A 16 1.32 -2.14 -9.78
CA ARG A 16 0.53 -1.66 -10.94
C ARG A 16 -0.92 -1.33 -10.56
N TRP A 17 -1.51 -2.10 -9.66
CA TRP A 17 -2.87 -1.85 -9.18
C TRP A 17 -2.96 -0.53 -8.41
N ILE A 18 -2.01 -0.26 -7.50
CA ILE A 18 -1.98 0.97 -6.70
C ILE A 18 -1.62 2.19 -7.58
N VAL A 19 -0.69 2.05 -8.53
CA VAL A 19 -0.41 3.10 -9.53
C VAL A 19 -1.67 3.46 -10.30
N LYS A 20 -2.40 2.46 -10.78
CA LYS A 20 -3.67 2.66 -11.48
C LYS A 20 -4.72 3.30 -10.56
N LEU A 21 -4.78 2.90 -9.30
CA LEU A 21 -5.64 3.53 -8.30
C LEU A 21 -5.38 5.03 -8.19
N ILE A 22 -4.13 5.40 -7.94
CA ILE A 22 -3.76 6.79 -7.73
C ILE A 22 -4.00 7.63 -8.98
N ARG A 23 -3.67 7.11 -10.16
CA ARG A 23 -3.93 7.76 -11.45
C ARG A 23 -5.42 7.97 -11.69
N ASP A 24 -6.23 6.94 -11.48
CA ASP A 24 -7.64 6.96 -11.85
C ASP A 24 -8.48 7.81 -10.88
N GLU A 25 -8.19 7.80 -9.57
CA GLU A 25 -8.95 8.58 -8.57
C GLU A 25 -8.45 10.02 -8.41
N TYR A 26 -7.13 10.25 -8.46
CA TYR A 26 -6.54 11.56 -8.15
C TYR A 26 -5.94 12.26 -9.37
N GLY A 27 -5.95 11.65 -10.55
CA GLY A 27 -5.48 12.27 -11.80
C GLY A 27 -3.97 12.47 -11.86
N VAL A 28 -3.20 11.79 -11.02
CA VAL A 28 -1.73 11.89 -10.99
C VAL A 28 -1.12 11.24 -12.24
N ASP A 29 -0.15 11.90 -12.87
CA ASP A 29 0.52 11.36 -14.07
C ASP A 29 1.30 10.08 -13.72
N GLU A 30 0.99 8.98 -14.41
CA GLU A 30 1.66 7.68 -14.22
C GLU A 30 3.19 7.77 -14.39
N LYS A 31 3.69 8.75 -15.16
CA LYS A 31 5.14 8.96 -15.34
C LYS A 31 5.87 9.35 -14.06
N ILE A 32 5.19 9.97 -13.10
CA ILE A 32 5.78 10.36 -11.81
C ILE A 32 5.53 9.32 -10.71
N LEU A 33 4.60 8.38 -10.92
CA LEU A 33 4.30 7.27 -10.02
C LEU A 33 5.37 6.16 -10.10
N THR A 34 6.60 6.52 -9.72
CA THR A 34 7.75 5.62 -9.70
C THR A 34 7.92 4.96 -8.33
N ARG A 35 8.71 3.87 -8.25
CA ARG A 35 8.96 3.14 -7.00
C ARG A 35 9.46 4.05 -5.87
N THR A 36 10.35 4.98 -6.20
CA THR A 36 10.99 5.87 -5.24
C THR A 36 10.20 7.14 -4.95
N ALA A 37 9.08 7.37 -5.65
CA ALA A 37 8.29 8.57 -5.48
C ALA A 37 7.70 8.63 -4.07
N ALA A 38 7.97 9.72 -3.37
CA ALA A 38 7.32 10.05 -2.11
C ALA A 38 5.84 10.38 -2.35
N LEU A 39 4.96 9.78 -1.55
CA LEU A 39 3.50 9.88 -1.72
C LEU A 39 3.02 11.33 -1.66
N GLU A 40 3.53 12.12 -0.73
CA GLU A 40 3.09 13.52 -0.57
C GLU A 40 3.81 14.48 -1.51
N THR A 41 5.14 14.42 -1.59
CA THR A 41 5.92 15.44 -2.31
C THR A 41 6.04 15.17 -3.79
N ASP A 42 6.22 13.91 -4.19
CA ASP A 42 6.48 13.57 -5.60
C ASP A 42 5.18 13.18 -6.31
N CYS A 43 4.32 12.39 -5.67
CA CYS A 43 3.00 12.05 -6.23
C CYS A 43 1.97 13.18 -6.03
N GLY A 44 2.23 14.14 -5.13
CA GLY A 44 1.37 15.28 -4.87
C GLY A 44 0.09 14.95 -4.10
N LEU A 45 0.05 13.83 -3.38
CA LEU A 45 -1.12 13.46 -2.57
C LEU A 45 -1.13 14.23 -1.25
N SER A 46 -2.30 14.69 -0.82
CA SER A 46 -2.47 15.14 0.56
C SER A 46 -2.52 13.93 1.52
N ILE A 47 -2.26 14.16 2.80
CA ILE A 47 -2.39 13.13 3.84
C ILE A 47 -3.77 12.45 3.78
N GLU A 48 -4.84 13.23 3.68
CA GLU A 48 -6.22 12.72 3.56
C GLU A 48 -6.40 11.79 2.35
N GLN A 49 -5.77 12.11 1.21
CA GLN A 49 -5.81 11.25 0.02
C GLN A 49 -5.01 9.97 0.22
N VAL A 50 -3.88 10.02 0.93
CA VAL A 50 -3.12 8.80 1.25
C VAL A 50 -3.92 7.91 2.20
N GLU A 51 -4.63 8.48 3.18
CA GLU A 51 -5.54 7.74 4.06
C GLU A 51 -6.67 7.06 3.26
N GLU A 52 -7.30 7.78 2.33
CA GLU A 52 -8.33 7.21 1.46
C GLU A 52 -7.76 6.07 0.57
N VAL A 53 -6.54 6.22 0.05
CA VAL A 53 -5.86 5.13 -0.67
C VAL A 53 -5.68 3.90 0.23
N LEU A 54 -5.28 4.08 1.49
CA LEU A 54 -5.16 2.98 2.45
C LEU A 54 -6.52 2.31 2.72
N GLU A 55 -7.59 3.08 2.84
CA GLU A 55 -8.95 2.56 3.00
C GLU A 55 -9.38 1.72 1.79
N ILE A 56 -9.18 2.25 0.57
CA ILE A 56 -9.53 1.53 -0.67
C ILE A 56 -8.73 0.23 -0.80
N ILE A 57 -7.44 0.23 -0.45
CA ILE A 57 -6.61 -0.98 -0.43
C ILE A 57 -7.11 -1.95 0.65
N SER A 58 -7.43 -1.45 1.85
CA SER A 58 -7.95 -2.25 2.97
C SER A 58 -9.22 -2.99 2.57
N GLU A 59 -10.17 -2.30 1.94
CA GLU A 59 -11.41 -2.88 1.46
C GLU A 59 -11.20 -3.86 0.30
N SER A 60 -10.37 -3.48 -0.68
CA SER A 60 -10.20 -4.27 -1.90
C SER A 60 -9.44 -5.58 -1.65
N PHE A 61 -8.46 -5.57 -0.74
CA PHE A 61 -7.61 -6.73 -0.45
C PHE A 61 -7.94 -7.44 0.86
N GLU A 62 -8.92 -6.94 1.62
CA GLU A 62 -9.32 -7.47 2.92
C GLU A 62 -8.15 -7.48 3.92
N VAL A 63 -7.31 -6.45 3.88
CA VAL A 63 -6.16 -6.25 4.78
C VAL A 63 -6.45 -5.11 5.76
N ARG A 64 -5.76 -5.08 6.90
CA ARG A 64 -5.89 -4.04 7.92
C ARG A 64 -4.57 -3.33 8.14
N PHE A 65 -4.55 -2.03 7.96
CA PHE A 65 -3.41 -1.18 8.27
C PHE A 65 -3.48 -0.72 9.74
N PRO A 66 -2.43 -0.91 10.56
CA PRO A 66 -2.39 -0.38 11.92
C PRO A 66 -2.32 1.16 11.94
N ASN A 67 -2.74 1.76 13.06
CA ASN A 67 -2.52 3.19 13.29
C ASN A 67 -1.01 3.53 13.23
N GLY A 68 -0.69 4.68 12.65
CA GLY A 68 0.70 5.11 12.40
C GLY A 68 1.32 4.49 11.14
N THR A 69 0.51 3.95 10.22
CA THR A 69 1.02 3.44 8.93
C THR A 69 1.76 4.52 8.13
N LEU A 70 1.28 5.77 8.19
CA LEU A 70 1.91 6.91 7.50
C LEU A 70 3.23 7.35 8.15
N ASP A 71 3.53 6.91 9.37
CA ASP A 71 4.83 7.15 10.00
C ASP A 71 5.92 6.20 9.46
N GLU A 72 5.51 5.05 8.92
CA GLU A 72 6.40 3.99 8.42
C GLU A 72 6.54 4.00 6.89
N VAL A 73 5.53 4.53 6.18
CA VAL A 73 5.42 4.48 4.73
C VAL A 73 5.50 5.88 4.15
N LEU A 74 6.58 6.16 3.43
CA LEU A 74 6.80 7.47 2.79
C LEU A 74 6.71 7.38 1.26
N LYS A 75 7.06 6.22 0.69
CA LYS A 75 7.18 6.02 -0.75
C LYS A 75 6.12 5.08 -1.30
N LEU A 76 5.85 5.24 -2.59
CA LEU A 76 4.91 4.38 -3.31
C LEU A 76 5.29 2.90 -3.26
N GLU A 77 6.58 2.58 -3.42
CA GLU A 77 7.05 1.19 -3.28
C GLU A 77 6.83 0.63 -1.87
N GLU A 78 7.08 1.42 -0.84
CA GLU A 78 6.92 1.00 0.57
C GLU A 78 5.46 0.66 0.85
N LEU A 79 4.52 1.49 0.38
CA LEU A 79 3.08 1.22 0.44
C LEU A 79 2.71 -0.09 -0.25
N CYS A 80 3.22 -0.29 -1.47
CA CYS A 80 2.93 -1.49 -2.25
C CYS A 80 3.51 -2.75 -1.62
N MET A 81 4.73 -2.69 -1.09
CA MET A 81 5.38 -3.80 -0.39
C MET A 81 4.63 -4.15 0.89
N LEU A 82 4.20 -3.15 1.67
CA LEU A 82 3.40 -3.35 2.87
C LEU A 82 2.07 -4.04 2.51
N ALA A 83 1.29 -3.47 1.59
CA ALA A 83 0.01 -4.05 1.17
C ALA A 83 0.15 -5.49 0.64
N ALA A 84 1.18 -5.74 -0.19
CA ALA A 84 1.46 -7.07 -0.71
C ALA A 84 1.85 -8.06 0.40
N TRP A 85 2.68 -7.64 1.37
CA TRP A 85 3.05 -8.49 2.50
C TRP A 85 1.87 -8.79 3.41
N LEU A 86 1.04 -7.79 3.75
CA LEU A 86 -0.18 -7.99 4.54
C LEU A 86 -1.13 -9.01 3.90
N ARG A 87 -1.14 -9.07 2.56
CA ARG A 87 -1.95 -10.02 1.80
C ARG A 87 -1.28 -11.39 1.57
N GLY A 88 -0.03 -11.58 2.03
CA GLY A 88 0.75 -12.81 1.80
C GLY A 88 1.30 -12.95 0.38
N LEU A 89 1.35 -11.87 -0.40
CA LEU A 89 1.85 -11.83 -1.78
C LEU A 89 3.30 -11.36 -1.89
N PHE A 90 3.94 -11.10 -0.75
CA PHE A 90 5.32 -10.64 -0.68
C PHE A 90 5.96 -10.97 0.67
N LYS A 91 7.30 -10.95 0.72
CA LYS A 91 8.06 -11.10 1.96
C LYS A 91 7.91 -9.87 2.84
N LYS A 92 8.23 -10.00 4.14
CA LYS A 92 8.25 -8.86 5.06
C LYS A 92 9.16 -7.73 4.56
N PRO A 93 8.70 -6.47 4.52
CA PRO A 93 9.55 -5.33 4.24
C PRO A 93 10.58 -5.07 5.36
N GLU A 94 11.77 -4.60 4.98
CA GLU A 94 12.89 -4.38 5.92
C GLU A 94 12.83 -3.01 6.63
N PHE A 95 12.04 -2.07 6.10
CA PHE A 95 11.94 -0.70 6.63
C PHE A 95 11.03 -0.58 7.86
N LEU A 96 10.20 -1.59 8.14
CA LEU A 96 9.22 -1.54 9.22
C LEU A 96 9.89 -1.66 10.59
N SER A 97 9.46 -0.84 11.54
CA SER A 97 9.79 -1.02 12.95
C SER A 97 9.21 -2.33 13.51
N ALA A 98 9.86 -2.90 14.53
CA ALA A 98 9.42 -4.16 15.15
C ALA A 98 8.01 -4.05 15.77
N ASP A 99 7.72 -2.94 16.44
CA ASP A 99 6.42 -2.71 17.08
C ASP A 99 5.29 -2.56 16.04
N PHE A 100 5.58 -1.99 14.88
CA PHE A 100 4.62 -1.91 13.79
C PHE A 100 4.42 -3.26 13.11
N GLU A 101 5.50 -4.02 12.89
CA GLU A 101 5.45 -5.39 12.39
C GLU A 101 4.50 -6.26 13.23
N ASP A 102 4.66 -6.26 14.55
CA ASP A 102 3.83 -7.08 15.44
C ASP A 102 2.34 -6.72 15.35
N ARG A 103 2.02 -5.42 15.24
CA ARG A 103 0.64 -4.96 15.03
C ARG A 103 0.10 -5.43 13.68
N CYS A 104 0.87 -5.31 12.61
CA CYS A 104 0.50 -5.83 11.29
C CYS A 104 0.13 -7.32 11.34
N ARG A 105 0.97 -8.14 11.97
CA ARG A 105 0.75 -9.60 12.09
C ARG A 105 -0.47 -9.93 12.93
N SER A 106 -0.69 -9.18 14.02
CA SER A 106 -1.86 -9.38 14.89
C SER A 106 -3.20 -9.11 14.17
N MET A 107 -3.19 -8.22 13.17
CA MET A 107 -4.38 -7.81 12.43
C MET A 107 -4.55 -8.54 11.08
N ASN A 108 -3.49 -9.17 10.57
CA ASN A 108 -3.46 -9.79 9.25
C ASN A 108 -2.83 -11.19 9.31
N ALA A 109 -3.65 -12.24 9.28
CA ALA A 109 -3.19 -13.62 9.43
C ALA A 109 -2.22 -14.07 8.32
N LEU A 110 -2.27 -13.46 7.13
CA LEU A 110 -1.40 -13.78 6.01
C LEU A 110 -0.03 -13.08 6.09
N ALA A 111 0.10 -12.07 6.95
CA ALA A 111 1.37 -11.40 7.21
C ALA A 111 2.26 -12.31 8.08
N GLY A 112 2.90 -13.31 7.48
CA GLY A 112 3.76 -14.26 8.20
C GLY A 112 3.62 -15.73 7.85
N ALA A 113 2.74 -16.05 6.90
CA ALA A 113 2.72 -17.34 6.24
C ALA A 113 3.96 -17.55 5.35
#